data_AF-A0A960URL5-F1
#
_entry.id   AF-A0A960URL5-F1
#
_cell.length_a   1.000
_cell.length_b   1.000
_cell.length_c   1.000
_cell.angle_alpha   90.00
_cell.angle_beta   90.00
_cell.angle_gamma   90.00
#
_symmetry.space_group_name_H-M   'P 1'
#
loop_
_entity.id
_entity.type
_entity.pdbx_description
1 polymer ?
#
loop_
_entity_poly.entity_id
_entity_poly.type
_entity_poly.pdbx_seq_one_letter_code
_entity_poly.pdbx_strand_id
1 'polypeptide(L)'
;MPGKSKSNEFDFELHQQLLRSERIRVTIVGVLFLFALLAFVIQTTGDRNPFPEENSHLLFIPALIFGLAAVFEFALAFYIHTLIQRRSRLQVWIQYLNMLLEMSAPSAMIFWFMSIGDYFLGLSSPGTYAYFTFILLSVLRLDWKLCLAGGLVGGIQYALLVHYALNASPESFPPRLLEFPSYFYSRCTVMAVSGLVVGIVASQLHKRAEAAVSIVQERNRILDTFGKHVSPEVANQLMNQEYEIESREVAVMFLDIRD
;
A
#
# COMPACT_ATOMS: atom_id res chain seq x y z
N MET A 1 35.60 -5.82 -15.76
CA MET A 1 34.71 -4.81 -15.13
C MET A 1 33.56 -5.50 -14.37
N PRO A 2 33.80 -6.09 -13.19
CA PRO A 2 32.81 -6.92 -12.47
C PRO A 2 31.82 -6.13 -11.60
N GLY A 3 32.06 -4.84 -11.35
CA GLY A 3 31.25 -4.02 -10.42
C GLY A 3 29.89 -3.56 -10.96
N LYS A 4 29.79 -3.22 -12.26
CA LYS A 4 28.54 -2.73 -12.89
C LYS A 4 27.46 -3.80 -13.06
N SER A 5 27.86 -5.06 -13.23
CA SER A 5 26.91 -6.18 -13.36
C SER A 5 26.18 -6.45 -12.05
N LYS A 6 26.90 -6.31 -10.92
CA LYS A 6 26.41 -6.63 -9.57
C LYS A 6 25.48 -5.57 -9.01
N SER A 7 25.78 -4.28 -9.23
CA SER A 7 24.85 -3.19 -8.87
C SER A 7 23.52 -3.36 -9.58
N ASN A 8 23.54 -3.76 -10.86
CA ASN A 8 22.33 -3.96 -11.65
C ASN A 8 21.48 -5.14 -11.14
N GLU A 9 22.10 -6.19 -10.62
CA GLU A 9 21.39 -7.35 -10.05
C GLU A 9 20.74 -7.03 -8.70
N PHE A 10 21.45 -6.31 -7.81
CA PHE A 10 20.88 -5.78 -6.57
C PHE A 10 19.70 -4.84 -6.83
N ASP A 11 19.88 -3.84 -7.71
CA ASP A 11 18.84 -2.89 -8.06
C ASP A 11 17.62 -3.61 -8.66
N PHE A 12 17.86 -4.68 -9.42
CA PHE A 12 16.82 -5.50 -10.00
C PHE A 12 16.03 -6.29 -8.94
N GLU A 13 16.71 -6.97 -8.01
CA GLU A 13 16.05 -7.71 -6.93
C GLU A 13 15.24 -6.79 -6.02
N LEU A 14 15.79 -5.62 -5.69
CA LEU A 14 15.08 -4.60 -4.91
C LEU A 14 13.81 -4.11 -5.64
N HIS A 15 13.91 -3.80 -6.94
CA HIS A 15 12.74 -3.44 -7.74
C HIS A 15 11.68 -4.54 -7.76
N GLN A 16 12.11 -5.80 -7.82
CA GLN A 16 11.18 -6.92 -7.78
C GLN A 16 10.48 -7.04 -6.43
N GLN A 17 11.17 -6.75 -5.32
CA GLN A 17 10.54 -6.68 -3.99
C GLN A 17 9.52 -5.54 -3.90
N LEU A 18 9.85 -4.36 -4.43
CA LEU A 18 8.93 -3.22 -4.49
C LEU A 18 7.64 -3.58 -5.24
N LEU A 19 7.75 -4.23 -6.41
CA LEU A 19 6.58 -4.68 -7.19
C LEU A 19 5.73 -5.73 -6.46
N ARG A 20 6.35 -6.62 -5.68
CA ARG A 20 5.62 -7.60 -4.87
C ARG A 20 4.83 -6.91 -3.76
N SER A 21 5.44 -5.94 -3.08
CA SER A 21 4.77 -5.10 -2.08
C SER A 21 3.59 -4.33 -2.71
N GLU A 22 3.82 -3.74 -3.88
CA GLU A 22 2.82 -3.01 -4.66
C GLU A 22 1.61 -3.89 -5.02
N ARG A 23 1.86 -5.13 -5.46
CA ARG A 23 0.80 -6.10 -5.77
C ARG A 23 -0.05 -6.44 -4.55
N ILE A 24 0.58 -6.62 -3.39
CA ILE A 24 -0.15 -6.93 -2.16
C ILE A 24 -1.05 -5.75 -1.78
N ARG A 25 -0.54 -4.52 -1.83
CA ARG A 25 -1.34 -3.31 -1.57
C ARG A 25 -2.51 -3.20 -2.55
N VAL A 26 -2.19 -3.25 -3.84
CA VAL A 26 -3.03 -3.75 -4.95
C VAL A 26 -4.33 -4.44 -4.53
N THR A 27 -4.10 -5.69 -4.18
CA THR A 27 -5.12 -6.65 -3.81
C THR A 27 -5.85 -6.26 -2.53
N ILE A 28 -5.17 -5.74 -1.51
CA ILE A 28 -5.82 -5.30 -0.26
C ILE A 28 -6.83 -4.19 -0.56
N VAL A 29 -6.46 -3.20 -1.37
CA VAL A 29 -7.34 -2.10 -1.75
C VAL A 29 -8.55 -2.61 -2.55
N GLY A 30 -8.32 -3.49 -3.54
CA GLY A 30 -9.41 -4.11 -4.29
C GLY A 30 -10.38 -4.91 -3.41
N VAL A 31 -9.86 -5.66 -2.42
CA VAL A 31 -10.68 -6.39 -1.43
C VAL A 31 -11.44 -5.44 -0.52
N LEU A 32 -10.85 -4.33 -0.10
CA LEU A 32 -11.54 -3.31 0.70
C LEU A 32 -12.70 -2.67 -0.07
N PHE A 33 -12.52 -2.37 -1.36
CA PHE A 33 -13.61 -1.87 -2.19
C PHE A 33 -14.71 -2.92 -2.40
N LEU A 34 -14.35 -4.18 -2.60
CA LEU A 34 -15.33 -5.27 -2.68
C LEU A 34 -16.11 -5.43 -1.37
N PHE A 35 -15.43 -5.34 -0.23
CA PHE A 35 -16.05 -5.38 1.09
C PHE A 35 -16.99 -4.19 1.30
N ALA A 36 -16.56 -2.98 0.92
CA ALA A 36 -17.37 -1.77 0.98
C ALA A 36 -18.63 -1.88 0.10
N LEU A 37 -18.49 -2.44 -1.12
CA LEU A 37 -19.61 -2.73 -2.01
C LEU A 37 -20.61 -3.69 -1.34
N LEU A 38 -20.14 -4.82 -0.83
CA LEU A 38 -21.01 -5.80 -0.16
C LEU A 38 -21.71 -5.20 1.06
N ALA A 39 -20.98 -4.48 1.90
CA ALA A 39 -21.55 -3.80 3.06
C ALA A 39 -22.59 -2.74 2.66
N PHE A 40 -22.37 -2.04 1.56
CA PHE A 40 -23.33 -1.07 1.03
C PHE A 40 -24.59 -1.77 0.51
N VAL A 41 -24.45 -2.80 -0.32
CA VAL A 41 -25.59 -3.58 -0.86
C VAL A 41 -26.44 -4.17 0.27
N ILE A 42 -25.80 -4.78 1.28
CA ILE A 42 -26.51 -5.34 2.45
C ILE A 42 -27.32 -4.26 3.18
N GLN A 43 -26.73 -3.07 3.39
CA GLN A 43 -27.44 -1.96 4.04
C GLN A 43 -28.63 -1.44 3.22
N THR A 44 -28.52 -1.42 1.90
CA THR A 44 -29.60 -0.93 1.02
C THR A 44 -30.71 -1.95 0.76
N THR A 45 -30.40 -3.27 0.81
CA THR A 45 -31.36 -4.34 0.51
C THR A 45 -32.02 -4.92 1.76
N GLY A 46 -31.49 -4.62 2.96
CA GLY A 46 -32.10 -5.07 4.22
C GLY A 46 -33.40 -4.32 4.56
N ASP A 47 -34.23 -4.94 5.40
CA ASP A 47 -35.55 -4.42 5.85
C ASP A 47 -35.48 -3.05 6.56
N ARG A 48 -34.28 -2.60 6.91
CA ARG A 48 -34.01 -1.30 7.55
C ARG A 48 -33.11 -0.46 6.66
N ASN A 49 -33.54 -0.19 5.43
CA ASN A 49 -32.82 0.74 4.57
C ASN A 49 -32.78 2.13 5.25
N PRO A 50 -31.58 2.63 5.63
CA PRO A 50 -31.46 3.92 6.30
C PRO A 50 -31.66 5.11 5.34
N PHE A 51 -31.75 4.86 4.03
CA PHE A 51 -31.85 5.90 3.01
C PHE A 51 -33.30 6.14 2.58
N PRO A 52 -33.72 7.41 2.35
CA PRO A 52 -35.07 7.74 1.91
C PRO A 52 -35.43 7.06 0.58
N GLU A 53 -36.65 6.49 0.47
CA GLU A 53 -37.11 5.81 -0.75
C GLU A 53 -37.14 6.72 -1.98
N GLU A 54 -37.33 8.02 -1.76
CA GLU A 54 -37.32 9.07 -2.81
C GLU A 54 -35.97 9.12 -3.56
N ASN A 55 -34.88 8.76 -2.89
CA ASN A 55 -33.52 8.75 -3.43
C ASN A 55 -33.07 7.36 -3.90
N SER A 56 -33.98 6.40 -4.05
CA SER A 56 -33.67 5.02 -4.49
C SER A 56 -32.88 4.96 -5.81
N HIS A 57 -33.16 5.88 -6.73
CA HIS A 57 -32.44 6.02 -7.99
C HIS A 57 -31.00 6.53 -7.84
N LEU A 58 -30.59 7.09 -6.69
CA LEU A 58 -29.22 7.54 -6.43
C LEU A 58 -28.39 6.48 -5.69
N LEU A 59 -29.02 5.43 -5.17
CA LEU A 59 -28.35 4.34 -4.43
C LEU A 59 -27.46 3.48 -5.34
N PHE A 60 -27.67 3.46 -6.67
CA PHE A 60 -26.77 2.72 -7.55
C PHE A 60 -25.38 3.36 -7.67
N ILE A 61 -25.24 4.66 -7.36
CA ILE A 61 -24.01 5.43 -7.58
C ILE A 61 -22.85 4.90 -6.71
N PRO A 62 -22.99 4.74 -5.37
CA PRO A 62 -21.92 4.16 -4.56
C PRO A 62 -21.57 2.73 -4.93
N ALA A 63 -22.58 1.91 -5.26
CA ALA A 63 -22.36 0.54 -5.71
C ALA A 63 -21.52 0.53 -7.01
N LEU A 64 -21.81 1.44 -7.94
CA LEU A 64 -21.03 1.62 -9.15
C LEU A 64 -19.61 2.10 -8.85
N ILE A 65 -19.44 3.09 -7.98
CA ILE A 65 -18.12 3.62 -7.59
C ILE A 65 -17.25 2.49 -6.99
N PHE A 66 -17.76 1.77 -6.00
CA PHE A 66 -17.02 0.68 -5.37
C PHE A 66 -16.77 -0.48 -6.33
N GLY A 67 -17.74 -0.85 -7.16
CA GLY A 67 -17.59 -1.90 -8.16
C GLY A 67 -16.52 -1.57 -9.19
N LEU A 68 -16.55 -0.37 -9.77
CA LEU A 68 -15.55 0.09 -10.74
C LEU A 68 -14.17 0.22 -10.10
N ALA A 69 -14.08 0.77 -8.88
CA ALA A 69 -12.82 0.87 -8.15
C ALA A 69 -12.22 -0.52 -7.86
N ALA A 70 -13.02 -1.49 -7.41
CA ALA A 70 -12.57 -2.85 -7.19
C ALA A 70 -12.05 -3.50 -8.49
N VAL A 71 -12.81 -3.39 -9.59
CA VAL A 71 -12.41 -3.93 -10.90
C VAL A 71 -11.11 -3.29 -11.37
N PHE A 72 -10.97 -1.97 -11.25
CA PHE A 72 -9.76 -1.24 -11.62
C PHE A 72 -8.55 -1.72 -10.82
N GLU A 73 -8.67 -1.88 -9.51
CA GLU A 73 -7.57 -2.33 -8.64
C GLU A 73 -7.22 -3.80 -8.94
N PHE A 74 -8.19 -4.69 -9.15
CA PHE A 74 -7.88 -6.06 -9.57
C PHE A 74 -7.23 -6.13 -10.95
N ALA A 75 -7.64 -5.30 -11.90
CA ALA A 75 -7.00 -5.18 -13.21
C ALA A 75 -5.55 -4.68 -13.07
N LEU A 76 -5.30 -3.70 -12.20
CA LEU A 76 -3.96 -3.21 -11.90
C LEU A 76 -3.11 -4.27 -11.19
N ALA A 77 -3.68 -5.06 -10.27
CA ALA A 77 -2.98 -6.17 -9.63
C ALA A 77 -2.57 -7.24 -10.65
N PHE A 78 -3.43 -7.55 -11.63
CA PHE A 78 -3.12 -8.45 -12.74
C PHE A 78 -2.03 -7.88 -13.67
N TYR A 79 -2.10 -6.58 -13.96
CA TYR A 79 -1.07 -5.89 -14.74
C TYR A 79 0.30 -5.92 -14.04
N ILE A 80 0.35 -5.62 -12.74
CA ILE A 80 1.57 -5.71 -11.93
C ILE A 80 2.08 -7.15 -11.87
N HIS A 81 1.19 -8.14 -11.74
CA HIS A 81 1.60 -9.54 -11.79
C HIS A 81 2.29 -9.90 -13.12
N THR A 82 1.73 -9.42 -14.24
CA THR A 82 2.33 -9.60 -15.56
C THR A 82 3.69 -8.90 -15.66
N LEU A 83 3.85 -7.70 -15.09
CA LEU A 83 5.14 -6.99 -15.04
C LEU A 83 6.19 -7.75 -14.22
N ILE A 84 5.79 -8.37 -13.10
CA ILE A 84 6.67 -9.22 -12.29
C ILE A 84 7.17 -10.42 -13.10
N GLN A 85 6.30 -11.06 -13.88
CA GLN A 85 6.69 -12.17 -14.76
C GLN A 85 7.62 -11.72 -15.89
N ARG A 86 7.36 -10.54 -16.48
CA ARG A 86 8.18 -9.95 -17.55
C ARG A 86 9.47 -9.29 -17.06
N ARG A 87 9.76 -9.32 -15.75
CA ARG A 87 10.93 -8.69 -15.13
C ARG A 87 11.07 -7.20 -15.51
N SER A 88 9.93 -6.50 -15.63
CA SER A 88 9.89 -5.08 -16.01
C SER A 88 9.66 -4.17 -14.79
N ARG A 89 9.84 -2.85 -14.97
CA ARG A 89 9.65 -1.84 -13.92
C ARG A 89 8.29 -1.17 -14.07
N LEU A 90 7.64 -0.86 -12.95
CA LEU A 90 6.44 -0.03 -12.94
C LEU A 90 6.83 1.44 -13.10
N GLN A 91 6.16 2.15 -13.99
CA GLN A 91 6.43 3.56 -14.23
C GLN A 91 5.93 4.39 -13.04
N VAL A 92 6.75 5.35 -12.59
CA VAL A 92 6.47 6.18 -11.39
C VAL A 92 5.17 6.97 -11.55
N TRP A 93 4.88 7.50 -12.73
CA TRP A 93 3.66 8.28 -12.97
C TRP A 93 2.37 7.46 -12.78
N ILE A 94 2.39 6.15 -13.08
CA ILE A 94 1.24 5.25 -12.85
C ILE A 94 0.94 5.16 -11.35
N GLN A 95 1.98 5.15 -10.51
CA GLN A 95 1.81 5.08 -9.06
C GLN A 95 1.17 6.36 -8.50
N TYR A 96 1.55 7.53 -9.03
CA TYR A 96 0.91 8.81 -8.68
C TYR A 96 -0.55 8.85 -9.16
N LEU A 97 -0.83 8.40 -10.39
CA LEU A 97 -2.20 8.31 -10.89
C LEU A 97 -3.06 7.40 -10.00
N ASN A 98 -2.53 6.22 -9.63
CA ASN A 98 -3.23 5.29 -8.75
C ASN A 98 -3.51 5.92 -7.39
N MET A 99 -2.51 6.60 -6.81
CA MET A 99 -2.67 7.31 -5.54
C MET A 99 -3.77 8.38 -5.63
N LEU A 100 -3.84 9.14 -6.73
CA LEU A 100 -4.90 10.14 -6.92
C LEU A 100 -6.29 9.50 -7.02
N LEU A 101 -6.40 8.36 -7.71
CA LEU A 101 -7.64 7.60 -7.84
C LEU A 101 -8.08 6.96 -6.50
N GLU A 102 -7.13 6.40 -5.75
CA GLU A 102 -7.38 5.85 -4.42
C GLU A 102 -7.93 6.92 -3.47
N MET A 103 -7.36 8.14 -3.50
CA MET A 103 -7.80 9.25 -2.66
C MET A 103 -9.10 9.90 -3.14
N SER A 104 -9.40 9.84 -4.44
CA SER A 104 -10.66 10.38 -4.96
C SER A 104 -11.88 9.52 -4.61
N ALA A 105 -11.70 8.22 -4.33
CA ALA A 105 -12.79 7.34 -3.91
C ALA A 105 -13.48 7.80 -2.62
N PRO A 106 -12.78 8.06 -1.48
CA PRO A 106 -13.41 8.63 -0.30
C PRO A 106 -13.99 10.03 -0.54
N SER A 107 -13.37 10.84 -1.41
CA SER A 107 -13.95 12.14 -1.82
C SER A 107 -15.33 11.98 -2.46
N ALA A 108 -15.43 11.08 -3.45
CA ALA A 108 -16.64 10.84 -4.20
C ALA A 108 -17.76 10.29 -3.30
N MET A 109 -17.40 9.42 -2.35
CA MET A 109 -18.35 8.92 -1.36
C MET A 109 -18.89 10.02 -0.45
N ILE A 110 -18.02 10.89 0.09
CA ILE A 110 -18.45 12.02 0.92
C ILE A 110 -19.39 12.93 0.12
N PHE A 111 -19.01 13.26 -1.11
CA PHE A 111 -19.84 14.10 -1.98
C PHE A 111 -21.21 13.48 -2.24
N TRP A 112 -21.28 12.17 -2.51
CA TRP A 112 -22.55 11.47 -2.67
C TRP A 112 -23.40 11.54 -1.39
N PHE A 113 -22.82 11.30 -0.22
CA PHE A 113 -23.54 11.41 1.06
C PHE A 113 -24.09 12.82 1.30
N MET A 114 -23.34 13.86 0.91
CA MET A 114 -23.81 15.25 0.98
C MET A 114 -24.97 15.52 0.02
N SER A 115 -25.04 14.83 -1.12
CA SER A 115 -26.09 15.05 -2.12
C SER A 115 -27.45 14.45 -1.75
N ILE A 116 -27.46 13.38 -0.94
CA ILE A 116 -28.68 12.66 -0.57
C ILE A 116 -29.16 12.96 0.85
N GLY A 117 -28.38 13.70 1.63
CA GLY A 117 -28.63 13.93 3.04
C GLY A 117 -28.06 15.26 3.51
N ASP A 118 -27.70 15.35 4.78
CA ASP A 118 -27.16 16.56 5.37
C ASP A 118 -25.65 16.70 5.09
N TYR A 119 -25.21 17.91 4.72
CA TYR A 119 -23.81 18.24 4.45
C TYR A 119 -22.89 17.94 5.65
N PHE A 120 -23.36 18.17 6.87
CA PHE A 120 -22.64 17.85 8.11
C PHE A 120 -22.48 16.35 8.31
N LEU A 121 -23.54 15.57 8.06
CA LEU A 121 -23.49 14.10 8.13
C LEU A 121 -22.59 13.53 7.03
N GLY A 122 -22.60 14.13 5.84
CA GLY A 122 -21.70 13.74 4.75
C GLY A 122 -20.23 13.95 5.10
N LEU A 123 -19.86 15.09 5.67
CA LEU A 123 -18.50 15.37 6.15
C LEU A 123 -18.08 14.53 7.37
N SER A 124 -19.03 13.89 8.05
CA SER A 124 -18.78 12.96 9.16
C SER A 124 -19.04 11.50 8.77
N SER A 125 -19.25 11.24 7.48
CA SER A 125 -19.53 9.91 6.95
C SER A 125 -18.31 8.98 7.07
N PRO A 126 -18.53 7.65 6.95
CA PRO A 126 -17.45 6.66 6.88
C PRO A 126 -16.37 6.99 5.83
N GLY A 127 -16.72 7.73 4.77
CA GLY A 127 -15.78 8.18 3.73
C GLY A 127 -14.63 9.04 4.28
N THR A 128 -14.88 9.83 5.33
CA THR A 128 -13.82 10.64 5.97
C THR A 128 -12.75 9.77 6.61
N TYR A 129 -13.16 8.67 7.25
CA TYR A 129 -12.23 7.75 7.89
C TYR A 129 -11.50 6.85 6.90
N ALA A 130 -12.10 6.62 5.73
CA ALA A 130 -11.48 5.86 4.64
C ALA A 130 -10.17 6.51 4.15
N TYR A 131 -10.04 7.84 4.15
CA TYR A 131 -8.76 8.51 3.85
C TYR A 131 -7.60 7.98 4.69
N PHE A 132 -7.80 7.82 6.01
CA PHE A 132 -6.75 7.30 6.88
C PHE A 132 -6.37 5.87 6.52
N THR A 133 -7.32 5.07 6.07
CA THR A 133 -7.04 3.70 5.60
C THR A 133 -6.15 3.71 4.37
N PHE A 134 -6.45 4.55 3.37
CA PHE A 134 -5.62 4.68 2.16
C PHE A 134 -4.25 5.28 2.45
N ILE A 135 -4.18 6.28 3.32
CA ILE A 135 -2.90 6.87 3.77
C ILE A 135 -2.06 5.80 4.48
N LEU A 136 -2.64 4.98 5.36
CA LEU A 136 -1.89 3.90 6.03
C LEU A 136 -1.42 2.84 5.03
N LEU A 137 -2.28 2.42 4.10
CA LEU A 137 -1.91 1.45 3.07
C LEU A 137 -0.83 1.98 2.11
N SER A 138 -0.69 3.30 1.97
CA SER A 138 0.37 3.89 1.17
C SER A 138 1.76 3.50 1.66
N VAL A 139 1.92 3.08 2.93
CA VAL A 139 3.21 2.60 3.49
C VAL A 139 3.85 1.51 2.63
N LEU A 140 3.03 0.66 2.00
CA LEU A 140 3.47 -0.45 1.15
C LEU A 140 4.05 0.00 -0.19
N ARG A 141 3.89 1.27 -0.58
CA ARG A 141 4.57 1.88 -1.74
C ARG A 141 6.08 1.96 -1.52
N LEU A 142 6.53 1.92 -0.27
CA LEU A 142 7.96 2.00 0.12
C LEU A 142 8.66 3.23 -0.47
N ASP A 143 7.91 4.30 -0.75
CA ASP A 143 8.40 5.59 -1.23
C ASP A 143 7.83 6.70 -0.34
N TRP A 144 8.73 7.43 0.32
CA TRP A 144 8.36 8.48 1.25
C TRP A 144 7.61 9.64 0.58
N LYS A 145 7.94 9.97 -0.67
CA LYS A 145 7.35 11.08 -1.41
C LYS A 145 5.90 10.77 -1.77
N LEU A 146 5.65 9.53 -2.22
CA LEU A 146 4.30 9.07 -2.53
C LEU A 146 3.40 9.04 -1.29
N CYS A 147 3.93 8.61 -0.15
CA CYS A 147 3.17 8.61 1.11
C CYS A 147 2.82 10.02 1.57
N LEU A 148 3.81 10.93 1.55
CA LEU A 148 3.59 12.34 1.90
C LEU A 148 2.58 13.00 0.94
N ALA A 149 2.74 12.75 -0.37
CA ALA A 149 1.82 13.25 -1.39
C ALA A 149 0.39 12.75 -1.16
N GLY A 150 0.21 11.47 -0.80
CA GLY A 150 -1.11 10.91 -0.50
C GLY A 150 -1.81 11.62 0.66
N GLY A 151 -1.10 11.88 1.76
CA GLY A 151 -1.65 12.62 2.90
C GLY A 151 -1.98 14.08 2.57
N LEU A 152 -1.13 14.76 1.80
CA LEU A 152 -1.38 16.13 1.35
C LEU A 152 -2.58 16.20 0.40
N VAL A 153 -2.65 15.30 -0.59
CA VAL A 153 -3.76 15.23 -1.54
C VAL A 153 -5.06 14.94 -0.81
N GLY A 154 -5.09 13.97 0.11
CA GLY A 154 -6.27 13.67 0.90
C GLY A 154 -6.73 14.86 1.75
N GLY A 155 -5.78 15.54 2.40
CA GLY A 155 -6.05 16.76 3.17
C GLY A 155 -6.62 17.89 2.31
N ILE A 156 -6.08 18.10 1.09
CA ILE A 156 -6.56 19.11 0.14
C ILE A 156 -7.96 18.75 -0.38
N GLN A 157 -8.19 17.50 -0.77
CA GLN A 157 -9.50 17.04 -1.24
C GLN A 157 -10.57 17.22 -0.16
N TYR A 158 -10.27 16.84 1.08
CA TYR A 158 -11.18 17.06 2.20
C TYR A 158 -11.40 18.55 2.47
N ALA A 159 -10.35 19.38 2.40
CA ALA A 159 -10.49 20.83 2.58
C ALA A 159 -11.41 21.47 1.54
N LEU A 160 -11.31 21.03 0.27
CA LEU A 160 -12.18 21.48 -0.81
C LEU A 160 -13.64 21.07 -0.57
N LEU A 161 -13.88 19.84 -0.09
CA LEU A 161 -15.23 19.37 0.26
C LEU A 161 -15.82 20.18 1.42
N VAL A 162 -15.02 20.46 2.46
CA VAL A 162 -15.44 21.31 3.59
C VAL A 162 -15.80 22.71 3.09
N HIS A 163 -14.95 23.32 2.28
CA HIS A 163 -15.19 24.66 1.74
C HIS A 163 -16.46 24.69 0.88
N TYR A 164 -16.64 23.70 0.01
CA TYR A 164 -17.85 23.54 -0.79
C TYR A 164 -19.10 23.41 0.09
N ALA A 165 -19.04 22.57 1.13
CA ALA A 165 -20.16 22.32 2.02
C ALA A 165 -20.61 23.58 2.77
N LEU A 166 -19.65 24.32 3.33
CA LEU A 166 -19.92 25.56 4.08
C LEU A 166 -20.55 26.64 3.21
N ASN A 167 -20.17 26.71 1.92
CA ASN A 167 -20.74 27.69 1.00
C ASN A 167 -22.10 27.26 0.44
N ALA A 168 -22.30 25.96 0.21
CA ALA A 168 -23.51 25.44 -0.42
C ALA A 168 -24.70 25.42 0.54
N SER A 169 -24.50 25.09 1.82
CA SER A 169 -25.58 25.01 2.80
C SER A 169 -25.08 25.33 4.20
N PRO A 170 -24.89 26.63 4.54
CA PRO A 170 -24.47 27.04 5.87
C PRO A 170 -25.46 26.58 6.97
N GLU A 171 -26.75 26.50 6.64
CA GLU A 171 -27.82 26.15 7.58
C GLU A 171 -27.77 24.70 8.06
N SER A 172 -27.12 23.80 7.32
CA SER A 172 -26.90 22.40 7.72
C SER A 172 -25.92 22.25 8.87
N PHE A 173 -25.20 23.31 9.23
CA PHE A 173 -24.17 23.25 10.27
C PHE A 173 -24.67 23.84 11.59
N PRO A 174 -24.33 23.21 12.74
CA PRO A 174 -24.54 23.81 14.05
C PRO A 174 -23.90 25.21 14.15
N PRO A 175 -24.58 26.23 14.71
CA PRO A 175 -24.10 27.61 14.73
C PRO A 175 -22.67 27.78 15.29
N ARG A 176 -22.32 27.03 16.35
CA ARG A 176 -20.96 27.05 16.93
C ARG A 176 -19.87 26.59 15.96
N LEU A 177 -20.18 25.68 15.03
CA LEU A 177 -19.19 25.20 14.06
C LEU A 177 -19.00 26.17 12.90
N LEU A 178 -19.99 27.02 12.61
CA LEU A 178 -19.87 28.13 11.66
C LEU A 178 -18.99 29.26 12.22
N GLU A 179 -19.05 29.50 13.53
CA GLU A 179 -18.16 30.46 14.22
C GLU A 179 -16.70 29.96 14.25
N PHE A 180 -16.49 28.64 14.27
CA PHE A 180 -15.17 28.00 14.33
C PHE A 180 -14.97 26.97 13.21
N PRO A 181 -14.90 27.38 11.93
CA PRO A 181 -14.72 26.47 10.79
C PRO A 181 -13.37 25.73 10.84
N SER A 182 -12.42 26.22 11.66
CA SER A 182 -11.14 25.57 11.95
C SER A 182 -11.28 24.13 12.44
N TYR A 183 -12.43 23.76 13.03
CA TYR A 183 -12.69 22.38 13.46
C TYR A 183 -12.58 21.38 12.30
N PHE A 184 -13.17 21.67 11.15
CA PHE A 184 -13.10 20.76 10.00
C PHE A 184 -11.71 20.74 9.36
N TYR A 185 -11.05 21.90 9.25
CA TYR A 185 -9.69 22.00 8.74
C TYR A 185 -8.65 21.29 9.61
N SER A 186 -8.92 21.10 10.91
CA SER A 186 -8.07 20.28 11.78
C SER A 186 -7.90 18.85 11.23
N ARG A 187 -8.95 18.25 10.64
CA ARG A 187 -8.86 16.91 10.03
C ARG A 187 -7.90 16.89 8.83
N CYS A 188 -7.88 17.96 8.03
CA CYS A 188 -6.90 18.11 6.93
C CYS A 188 -5.47 18.08 7.46
N THR A 189 -5.21 18.78 8.57
CA THR A 189 -3.87 18.78 9.19
C THR A 189 -3.50 17.39 9.71
N VAL A 190 -4.44 16.66 10.31
CA VAL A 190 -4.20 15.28 10.77
C VAL A 190 -3.93 14.34 9.59
N MET A 191 -4.61 14.50 8.45
CA MET A 191 -4.33 13.72 7.23
C MET A 191 -2.92 14.00 6.69
N ALA A 192 -2.51 15.27 6.62
CA ALA A 192 -1.18 15.66 6.18
C ALA A 192 -0.08 15.11 7.11
N VAL A 193 -0.28 15.21 8.43
CA VAL A 193 0.63 14.65 9.44
C VAL A 193 0.68 13.13 9.35
N SER A 194 -0.46 12.47 9.12
CA SER A 194 -0.52 11.02 8.92
C SER A 194 0.30 10.59 7.70
N GLY A 195 0.21 11.31 6.58
CA GLY A 195 1.04 11.07 5.40
C GLY A 195 2.53 11.24 5.66
N LEU A 196 2.91 12.23 6.47
CA LEU A 196 4.30 12.42 6.90
C LEU A 196 4.80 11.24 7.75
N VAL A 197 4.02 10.84 8.77
CA VAL A 197 4.36 9.71 9.64
C VAL A 197 4.49 8.43 8.83
N VAL A 198 3.52 8.14 7.96
CA VAL A 198 3.57 6.98 7.08
C VAL A 198 4.76 7.05 6.12
N GLY A 199 5.09 8.22 5.58
CA GLY A 199 6.28 8.40 4.74
C GLY A 199 7.59 8.09 5.47
N ILE A 200 7.70 8.48 6.74
CA ILE A 200 8.84 8.11 7.59
C ILE A 200 8.89 6.59 7.76
N VAL A 201 7.77 5.94 8.09
CA VAL A 201 7.71 4.48 8.24
C VAL A 201 8.07 3.77 6.92
N ALA A 202 7.55 4.25 5.79
CA ALA A 202 7.85 3.71 4.46
C ALA A 202 9.35 3.80 4.15
N SER A 203 10.02 4.90 4.53
CA SER A 203 11.48 5.05 4.36
C SER A 203 12.27 4.02 5.19
N GLN A 204 11.79 3.68 6.39
CA GLN A 204 12.42 2.66 7.23
C GLN A 204 12.19 1.26 6.66
N LEU A 205 10.98 0.97 6.17
CA LEU A 205 10.68 -0.30 5.52
C LEU A 205 11.49 -0.49 4.24
N HIS A 206 11.69 0.58 3.46
CA HIS A 206 12.54 0.56 2.27
C HIS A 206 13.98 0.15 2.62
N LYS A 207 14.59 0.80 3.62
CA LYS A 207 15.94 0.46 4.11
C LYS A 207 16.03 -0.97 4.63
N ARG A 208 14.98 -1.48 5.28
CA ARG A 208 14.92 -2.88 5.73
C ARG A 208 14.83 -3.85 4.55
N ALA A 209 14.09 -3.50 3.50
CA ALA A 209 14.05 -4.30 2.28
C ALA A 209 15.42 -4.35 1.60
N GLU A 210 16.10 -3.21 1.47
CA GLU A 210 17.49 -3.14 0.96
C GLU A 210 18.44 -4.03 1.77
N ALA A 211 18.38 -3.93 3.11
CA ALA A 211 19.20 -4.76 4.00
C ALA A 211 18.90 -6.26 3.81
N ALA A 212 17.62 -6.64 3.73
CA ALA A 212 17.22 -8.04 3.51
C ALA A 212 17.73 -8.59 2.17
N VAL A 213 17.66 -7.80 1.08
CA VAL A 213 18.25 -8.18 -0.21
C VAL A 213 19.76 -8.37 -0.09
N SER A 214 20.45 -7.43 0.57
CA SER A 214 21.92 -7.49 0.71
C SER A 214 22.39 -8.76 1.44
N ILE A 215 21.69 -9.17 2.50
CA ILE A 215 22.01 -10.38 3.27
C ILE A 215 21.83 -11.64 2.41
N VAL A 216 20.75 -11.71 1.63
CA VAL A 216 20.51 -12.85 0.72
C VAL A 216 21.61 -12.95 -0.33
N GLN A 217 22.04 -11.81 -0.89
CA GLN A 217 23.12 -11.78 -1.88
C GLN A 217 24.48 -12.16 -1.28
N GLU A 218 24.79 -11.69 -0.06
CA GLU A 218 26.03 -12.04 0.62
C GLU A 218 26.09 -13.55 0.92
N ARG A 219 24.98 -14.14 1.40
CA ARG A 219 24.86 -15.59 1.59
C ARG A 219 25.06 -16.35 0.27
N ASN A 220 24.44 -15.90 -0.81
CA ASN A 220 24.61 -16.52 -2.13
C ASN A 220 26.06 -16.41 -2.63
N ARG A 221 26.75 -15.31 -2.35
CA ARG A 221 28.17 -15.12 -2.68
C ARG A 221 29.07 -16.07 -1.89
N ILE A 222 28.81 -16.24 -0.60
CA ILE A 222 29.51 -17.20 0.26
C ILE A 222 29.33 -18.60 -0.35
N LEU A 223 28.09 -19.01 -0.64
CA LEU A 223 27.80 -20.31 -1.25
C LEU A 223 28.46 -20.50 -2.63
N ASP A 224 28.52 -19.49 -3.50
CA ASP A 224 29.23 -19.56 -4.79
C ASP A 224 30.76 -19.72 -4.60
N THR A 225 31.32 -19.09 -3.57
CA THR A 225 32.77 -19.16 -3.27
C THR A 225 33.13 -20.52 -2.65
N PHE A 226 32.28 -21.05 -1.76
CA PHE A 226 32.46 -22.35 -1.13
C PHE A 226 32.09 -23.52 -2.05
N GLY A 227 31.13 -23.36 -2.97
CA GLY A 227 30.78 -24.35 -3.98
C GLY A 227 31.89 -24.64 -5.00
N LYS A 228 32.91 -23.76 -5.08
CA LYS A 228 34.15 -24.01 -5.84
C LYS A 228 35.17 -24.87 -5.10
N HIS A 229 34.99 -25.12 -3.80
CA HIS A 229 35.95 -25.82 -2.96
C HIS A 229 35.36 -27.03 -2.20
N VAL A 230 34.03 -27.13 -2.06
CA VAL A 230 33.35 -28.24 -1.35
C VAL A 230 31.94 -28.48 -1.94
N SER A 231 31.43 -29.72 -1.88
CA SER A 231 30.05 -30.01 -2.33
C SER A 231 29.02 -29.21 -1.50
N PRO A 232 27.91 -28.74 -2.12
CA PRO A 232 26.92 -27.89 -1.46
C PRO A 232 26.23 -28.54 -0.25
N GLU A 233 26.30 -29.86 -0.13
CA GLU A 233 25.80 -30.63 1.02
C GLU A 233 26.66 -30.38 2.26
N VAL A 234 28.00 -30.34 2.10
CA VAL A 234 28.95 -30.11 3.20
C VAL A 234 28.94 -28.65 3.67
N ALA A 235 28.79 -27.70 2.74
CA ALA A 235 28.73 -26.27 3.07
C ALA A 235 27.48 -25.89 3.88
N ASN A 236 26.31 -26.46 3.55
CA ASN A 236 25.08 -26.24 4.32
C ASN A 236 25.14 -26.90 5.70
N GLN A 237 25.84 -28.03 5.84
CA GLN A 237 26.06 -28.69 7.12
C GLN A 237 26.96 -27.85 8.04
N LEU A 238 28.04 -27.27 7.50
CA LEU A 238 28.97 -26.42 8.24
C LEU A 238 28.37 -25.08 8.68
N MET A 239 27.42 -24.52 7.92
CA MET A 239 26.76 -23.26 8.31
C MET A 239 25.63 -23.42 9.33
N ASN A 240 25.09 -24.63 9.47
CA ASN A 240 24.00 -24.93 10.41
C ASN A 240 24.47 -25.59 11.71
N GLN A 241 25.73 -26.02 11.80
CA GLN A 241 26.31 -26.50 13.04
C GLN A 241 26.84 -25.33 13.86
N GLU A 242 26.11 -24.99 14.93
CA GLU A 242 26.74 -24.40 16.11
C GLU A 242 27.87 -25.30 16.55
N TYR A 243 29.00 -24.71 16.96
CA TYR A 243 30.23 -25.37 17.40
C TYR A 243 29.98 -26.49 18.43
N GLU A 244 29.63 -27.69 17.98
CA GLU A 244 29.75 -28.92 18.73
C GLU A 244 30.99 -29.66 18.21
N ILE A 245 31.98 -29.82 19.08
CA ILE A 245 33.14 -30.66 18.85
C ILE A 245 32.61 -32.11 18.84
N GLU A 246 32.17 -32.57 17.67
CA GLU A 246 31.72 -33.95 17.48
C GLU A 246 32.94 -34.80 17.10
N SER A 247 33.44 -35.60 18.06
CA SER A 247 34.45 -36.61 17.77
C SER A 247 33.81 -37.73 16.95
N ARG A 248 34.06 -37.76 15.64
CA ARG A 248 33.69 -38.86 14.76
C ARG A 248 34.92 -39.64 14.34
N GLU A 249 34.84 -40.97 14.39
CA GLU A 249 35.85 -41.82 13.78
C GLU A 249 35.80 -41.62 12.26
N VAL A 250 36.85 -40.99 11.73
CA VAL A 250 37.04 -40.76 10.31
C VAL A 250 38.24 -41.53 9.81
N ALA A 251 38.07 -42.23 8.69
CA ALA A 251 39.19 -42.83 7.97
C ALA A 251 39.89 -41.73 7.16
N VAL A 252 41.05 -41.30 7.61
CA VAL A 252 41.87 -40.31 6.89
C VAL A 252 42.68 -41.04 5.82
N MET A 253 42.30 -40.88 4.56
CA MET A 253 43.11 -41.34 3.44
C MET A 253 44.15 -40.29 3.08
N PHE A 254 45.41 -40.54 3.45
CA PHE A 254 46.54 -39.76 2.97
C PHE A 254 46.95 -40.26 1.59
N LEU A 255 46.80 -39.41 0.57
CA LEU A 255 47.33 -39.63 -0.77
C LEU A 255 48.50 -38.67 -0.98
N ASP A 256 49.73 -39.20 -0.90
CA ASP A 256 50.96 -38.47 -1.19
C ASP A 256 51.35 -38.76 -2.65
N ILE A 257 51.13 -37.79 -3.53
CA ILE A 257 51.58 -37.85 -4.92
C ILE A 257 52.91 -37.11 -4.96
N ARG A 258 53.99 -37.86 -5.24
CA ARG A 258 55.30 -37.31 -5.53
C ARG A 258 55.58 -37.49 -7.01
N ASP A 259 55.99 -36.41 -7.68
CA ASP A 259 56.55 -36.44 -9.04
C ASP A 259 57.87 -37.22 -9.07
#